data_AF-A0A2Z6PIW4-F1
#
_entry.id   AF-A0A2Z6PIW4-F1
#
_cell.length_a   1.000
_cell.length_b   1.000
_cell.length_c   1.000
_cell.angle_alpha   90.00
_cell.angle_beta   90.00
_cell.angle_gamma   90.00
#
_symmetry.space_group_name_H-M   'P 1'
#
loop_
_entity.id
_entity.type
_entity.pdbx_description
1 polymer ?
#
loop_
_entity_poly.entity_id
_entity_poly.type
_entity_poly.pdbx_seq_one_letter_code
_entity_poly.pdbx_strand_id
1 'polypeptide(L)'
;MGSPVMSVINSLKQMLDMEPDDLLQEVDPFSNLVDDLQSHSWGLSPLETEFLQRLRRLRGEVVADAPFINLVEEAEVHYHEMASGVFDQIWLTKEGMRVHEGTLAALFNDEEMIDKRAVKLEVEIQSLQEEKRLLQEDIKQDIAKLLEKRRDMLYLKEKKNKLGEMLSEITDDLKLVRHCKRSIGEKWAGLKMLLSSCDALLF
;
A
#
# COMPACT_ATOMS: atom_id res chain seq x y z
N MET A 1 -54.86 51.88 -56.63
CA MET A 1 -54.40 52.15 -55.26
C MET A 1 -55.25 51.29 -54.34
N GLY A 2 -54.68 50.24 -53.73
CA GLY A 2 -55.44 49.35 -52.85
C GLY A 2 -55.87 50.07 -51.58
N SER A 3 -57.02 49.69 -51.02
CA SER A 3 -57.50 50.24 -49.75
C SER A 3 -56.47 49.97 -48.63
N PRO A 4 -56.09 50.96 -47.81
CA PRO A 4 -55.19 50.76 -46.66
C PRO A 4 -55.65 49.62 -45.74
N VAL A 5 -56.97 49.47 -45.58
CA VAL A 5 -57.61 48.41 -44.79
C VAL A 5 -57.30 47.01 -45.32
N MET A 6 -57.27 46.83 -46.64
CA MET A 6 -56.95 45.53 -47.26
C MET A 6 -55.51 45.10 -47.01
N SER A 7 -54.59 46.06 -46.89
CA SER A 7 -53.20 45.75 -46.54
C SER A 7 -53.10 45.20 -45.12
N VAL A 8 -53.76 45.86 -44.16
CA VAL A 8 -53.76 45.43 -42.74
C VAL A 8 -54.45 44.07 -42.58
N ILE A 9 -55.58 43.85 -43.26
CA ILE A 9 -56.28 42.55 -43.25
C ILE A 9 -55.40 41.43 -43.83
N ASN A 10 -54.65 41.70 -44.90
CA ASN A 10 -53.75 40.69 -45.48
C ASN A 10 -52.58 40.38 -44.56
N SER A 11 -51.99 41.38 -43.89
CA SER A 11 -50.96 41.17 -42.87
C SER A 11 -51.47 40.37 -41.68
N LEU A 12 -52.68 40.67 -41.18
CA LEU A 12 -53.33 39.90 -40.11
C LEU A 12 -53.59 38.45 -40.52
N LYS A 13 -54.04 38.21 -41.75
CA LYS A 13 -54.21 36.84 -42.26
C LYS A 13 -52.89 36.07 -42.30
N GLN A 14 -51.81 36.71 -42.74
CA GLN A 14 -50.49 36.09 -42.74
C GLN A 14 -50.02 35.71 -41.33
N MET A 15 -50.27 36.56 -40.32
CA MET A 15 -49.94 36.22 -38.93
C MET A 15 -50.85 35.13 -38.35
N LEU A 16 -52.13 35.10 -38.73
CA LEU A 16 -53.05 34.04 -38.31
C LEU A 16 -52.81 32.70 -39.01
N ASP A 17 -52.10 32.70 -40.14
CA ASP A 17 -51.63 31.49 -40.82
C ASP A 17 -50.35 30.91 -40.18
N MET A 18 -49.72 31.63 -39.23
CA MET A 18 -48.58 31.12 -38.45
C MET A 18 -49.02 30.07 -37.42
N GLU A 19 -48.06 29.30 -36.90
CA GLU A 19 -48.35 28.43 -35.77
C GLU A 19 -48.64 29.26 -34.50
N PRO A 20 -49.48 28.75 -33.58
CA PRO A 20 -49.81 29.48 -32.35
C PRO A 20 -48.59 29.94 -31.54
N ASP A 21 -47.53 29.13 -31.51
CA ASP A 21 -46.29 29.44 -30.80
C ASP A 21 -45.54 30.63 -31.44
N ASP A 22 -45.50 30.68 -32.78
CA ASP A 22 -44.93 31.81 -33.52
C ASP A 22 -45.75 33.10 -33.27
N LEU A 23 -47.08 32.97 -33.21
CA LEU A 23 -47.97 34.11 -32.90
C LEU A 23 -47.77 34.62 -31.46
N LEU A 24 -47.50 33.72 -30.50
CA LEU A 24 -47.20 34.05 -29.10
C LEU A 24 -45.83 34.74 -28.94
N GLN A 25 -44.92 34.63 -29.91
CA GLN A 25 -43.68 35.41 -29.95
C GLN A 25 -43.87 36.80 -30.56
N GLU A 26 -44.90 36.97 -31.39
CA GLU A 26 -45.17 38.19 -32.15
C GLU A 26 -46.38 38.99 -31.60
N VAL A 27 -46.58 38.97 -30.28
CA VAL A 27 -47.72 39.62 -29.59
C VAL A 27 -47.81 41.12 -29.88
N ASP A 28 -46.67 41.81 -29.88
CA ASP A 28 -46.60 43.26 -30.11
C ASP A 28 -46.96 43.62 -31.58
N PRO A 29 -46.33 43.01 -32.61
CA PRO A 29 -46.74 43.21 -34.01
C PRO A 29 -48.19 42.83 -34.28
N PHE A 30 -48.68 41.73 -33.70
CA PHE A 30 -50.08 41.32 -33.82
C PHE A 30 -51.02 42.38 -33.22
N SER A 31 -50.72 42.86 -32.01
CA SER A 31 -51.52 43.87 -31.31
C SER A 31 -51.59 45.19 -32.09
N ASN A 32 -50.47 45.63 -32.65
CA ASN A 32 -50.38 46.83 -33.47
C ASN A 32 -51.26 46.74 -34.73
N LEU A 33 -51.27 45.59 -35.43
CA LEU A 33 -52.12 45.40 -36.60
C LEU A 33 -53.62 45.39 -36.25
N VAL A 34 -53.98 44.85 -35.08
CA VAL A 34 -55.37 44.90 -34.60
C VAL A 34 -55.80 46.33 -34.27
N ASP A 35 -54.90 47.14 -33.70
CA ASP A 35 -55.15 48.57 -33.44
C ASP A 35 -55.24 49.39 -34.74
N ASP A 36 -54.39 49.10 -35.72
CA ASP A 36 -54.45 49.68 -37.06
C ASP A 36 -55.79 49.38 -37.73
N LEU A 37 -56.27 48.14 -37.68
CA LEU A 37 -57.57 47.78 -38.24
C LEU A 37 -58.73 48.46 -37.47
N GLN A 38 -58.60 48.60 -36.15
CA GLN A 38 -59.57 49.28 -35.31
C GLN A 38 -59.70 50.78 -35.63
N SER A 39 -58.61 51.46 -35.97
CA SER A 39 -58.63 52.87 -36.37
C SER A 39 -59.48 53.12 -37.64
N HIS A 40 -59.70 52.08 -38.45
CA HIS A 40 -60.52 52.11 -39.67
C HIS A 40 -61.95 51.58 -39.47
N SER A 41 -62.40 51.40 -38.23
CA SER A 41 -63.69 50.76 -37.89
C SER A 41 -64.94 51.40 -38.53
N TRP A 42 -64.88 52.69 -38.87
CA TRP A 42 -65.98 53.43 -39.51
C TRP A 42 -66.23 53.03 -40.98
N GLY A 43 -65.25 52.40 -41.63
CA GLY A 43 -65.30 52.01 -43.04
C GLY A 43 -65.41 50.51 -43.29
N LEU A 44 -65.58 49.70 -42.24
CA LEU A 44 -65.64 48.25 -42.34
C LEU A 44 -67.03 47.76 -42.75
N SER A 45 -67.06 46.72 -43.57
CA SER A 45 -68.27 45.93 -43.83
C SER A 45 -68.72 45.16 -42.56
N PRO A 46 -69.96 44.66 -42.51
CA PRO A 46 -70.43 43.85 -41.37
C PRO A 46 -69.54 42.63 -41.08
N LEU A 47 -69.02 41.98 -42.14
CA LEU A 47 -68.15 40.81 -42.02
C LEU A 47 -66.77 41.17 -41.44
N GLU A 48 -66.17 42.27 -41.91
CA GLU A 48 -64.90 42.77 -41.38
C GLU A 48 -65.04 43.28 -39.94
N THR A 49 -66.20 43.81 -39.58
CA THR A 49 -66.52 44.20 -38.21
C THR A 49 -66.57 42.99 -37.28
N GLU A 50 -67.18 41.89 -37.72
CA GLU A 50 -67.18 40.63 -36.96
C GLU A 50 -65.76 40.05 -36.84
N PHE A 51 -64.97 40.08 -37.91
CA PHE A 51 -63.57 39.67 -37.90
C PHE A 51 -62.74 40.46 -36.88
N LEU A 52 -62.88 41.79 -36.85
CA LEU A 52 -62.22 42.64 -35.87
C LEU A 52 -62.64 42.32 -34.42
N GLN A 53 -63.90 41.98 -34.18
CA GLN A 53 -64.35 41.56 -32.84
C GLN A 53 -63.68 40.27 -32.38
N ARG A 54 -63.54 39.29 -33.27
CA ARG A 54 -62.83 38.04 -32.98
C ARG A 54 -61.34 38.27 -32.74
N LEU A 55 -60.70 39.11 -33.56
CA LEU A 55 -59.31 39.53 -33.37
C LEU A 55 -59.06 40.21 -32.02
N ARG A 56 -59.96 41.09 -31.59
CA ARG A 56 -59.84 41.76 -30.28
C ARG A 56 -59.93 40.78 -29.12
N ARG A 57 -60.77 39.74 -29.22
CA ARG A 57 -60.83 38.66 -28.22
C ARG A 57 -59.53 37.87 -28.19
N LEU A 58 -59.09 37.39 -29.34
CA LEU A 58 -57.85 36.63 -29.47
C LEU A 58 -56.65 37.43 -28.95
N ARG A 59 -56.54 38.72 -29.31
CA ARG A 59 -55.52 39.63 -28.76
C ARG A 59 -55.59 39.70 -27.24
N GLY A 60 -56.78 39.82 -26.67
CA GLY A 60 -56.94 39.87 -25.21
C GLY A 60 -56.44 38.62 -24.51
N GLU A 61 -56.68 37.45 -25.11
CA GLU A 61 -56.19 36.15 -24.61
C GLU A 61 -54.66 36.03 -24.79
N VAL A 62 -54.15 36.27 -26.00
CA VAL A 62 -52.71 36.22 -26.33
C VAL A 62 -51.89 37.18 -25.46
N VAL A 63 -52.32 38.42 -25.29
CA VAL A 63 -51.61 39.42 -24.45
C VAL A 63 -51.64 39.04 -22.98
N ALA A 64 -52.72 38.42 -22.50
CA ALA A 64 -52.83 38.00 -21.10
C ALA A 64 -51.99 36.75 -20.79
N ASP A 65 -51.99 35.77 -21.69
CA ASP A 65 -51.45 34.44 -21.42
C ASP A 65 -49.99 34.28 -21.90
N ALA A 66 -49.55 34.99 -22.96
CA ALA A 66 -48.20 34.84 -23.51
C ALA A 66 -47.07 35.07 -22.47
N PRO A 67 -47.12 36.08 -21.58
CA PRO A 67 -46.08 36.24 -20.56
C PRO A 67 -45.98 35.05 -19.60
N PHE A 68 -47.11 34.42 -19.28
CA PHE A 68 -47.13 33.24 -18.41
C PHE A 68 -46.64 31.99 -19.15
N ILE A 69 -47.07 31.78 -20.39
CA ILE A 69 -46.64 30.64 -21.23
C ILE A 69 -45.12 30.67 -21.40
N ASN A 70 -44.56 31.80 -21.85
CA ASN A 70 -43.12 31.95 -22.06
C ASN A 70 -42.33 31.73 -20.75
N LEU A 71 -42.82 32.27 -19.63
CA LEU A 71 -42.18 32.07 -18.32
C LEU A 71 -42.14 30.59 -17.92
N VAL A 72 -43.23 29.84 -18.16
CA VAL A 72 -43.31 28.42 -17.82
C VAL A 72 -42.41 27.58 -18.72
N GLU A 73 -42.36 27.88 -20.02
CA GLU A 73 -41.51 27.17 -20.98
C GLU A 73 -40.02 27.43 -20.72
N GLU A 74 -39.62 28.67 -20.49
CA GLU A 74 -38.24 29.01 -20.10
C GLU A 74 -37.85 28.30 -18.79
N ALA A 75 -38.76 28.26 -17.82
CA ALA A 75 -38.53 27.54 -16.57
C ALA A 75 -38.40 26.04 -16.80
N GLU A 76 -39.25 25.43 -17.65
CA GLU A 76 -39.18 24.00 -17.97
C GLU A 76 -37.82 23.62 -18.53
N VAL A 77 -37.35 24.35 -19.55
CA VAL A 77 -36.03 24.13 -20.16
C VAL A 77 -34.93 24.25 -19.11
N HIS A 78 -34.95 25.33 -18.32
CA HIS A 78 -33.93 25.57 -17.30
C HIS A 78 -33.91 24.47 -16.23
N TYR A 79 -35.07 24.05 -15.73
CA TYR A 79 -35.16 22.98 -14.74
C TYR A 79 -34.77 21.63 -15.32
N HIS A 80 -35.06 21.37 -16.60
CA HIS A 80 -34.65 20.14 -17.27
C HIS A 80 -33.12 20.05 -17.39
N GLU A 81 -32.45 21.14 -17.76
CA GLU A 81 -31.00 21.24 -17.81
C GLU A 81 -30.38 21.04 -16.41
N MET A 82 -30.91 21.73 -15.40
CA MET A 82 -30.47 21.59 -14.01
C MET A 82 -30.65 20.15 -13.52
N ALA A 83 -31.81 19.54 -13.76
CA ALA A 83 -32.10 18.17 -13.35
C ALA A 83 -31.13 17.19 -14.01
N SER A 84 -30.88 17.34 -15.31
CA SER A 84 -29.90 16.53 -16.04
C SER A 84 -28.50 16.64 -15.45
N GLY A 85 -28.04 17.86 -15.15
CA GLY A 85 -26.75 18.09 -14.50
C GLY A 85 -26.66 17.45 -13.10
N VAL A 86 -27.74 17.50 -12.31
CA VAL A 86 -27.80 16.81 -11.02
C VAL A 86 -27.74 15.29 -11.19
N PHE A 87 -28.44 14.73 -12.17
CA PHE A 87 -28.38 13.28 -12.45
C PHE A 87 -26.98 12.83 -12.85
N ASP A 88 -26.27 13.60 -13.69
CA ASP A 88 -24.89 13.31 -14.07
C ASP A 88 -23.95 13.34 -12.86
N GLN A 89 -24.10 14.33 -11.96
CA GLN A 89 -23.32 14.40 -10.72
C GLN A 89 -23.60 13.24 -9.78
N ILE A 90 -24.87 12.84 -9.62
CA ILE A 90 -25.25 11.68 -8.82
C ILE A 90 -24.60 10.41 -9.40
N TRP A 91 -24.65 10.25 -10.73
CA TRP A 91 -24.04 9.11 -11.40
C TRP A 91 -22.52 9.07 -11.19
N LEU A 92 -21.82 10.17 -11.43
CA LEU A 92 -20.37 10.29 -11.22
C LEU A 92 -19.98 9.99 -9.77
N THR A 93 -20.73 10.51 -8.82
CA THR A 93 -20.49 10.29 -7.39
C THR A 93 -20.65 8.82 -7.04
N LYS A 94 -21.72 8.18 -7.53
CA LYS A 94 -21.98 6.75 -7.30
C LYS A 94 -20.89 5.86 -7.89
N GLU A 95 -20.42 6.19 -9.09
CA GLU A 95 -19.33 5.45 -9.73
C GLU A 95 -18.01 5.63 -8.97
N GLY A 96 -17.70 6.85 -8.51
CA GLY A 96 -16.57 7.12 -7.64
C GLY A 96 -16.62 6.32 -6.33
N MET A 97 -17.79 6.25 -5.69
CA MET A 97 -18.00 5.42 -4.49
C MET A 97 -17.70 3.95 -4.78
N ARG A 98 -18.21 3.39 -5.88
CA ARG A 98 -17.98 1.99 -6.26
C ARG A 98 -16.49 1.67 -6.44
N VAL A 99 -15.73 2.58 -7.06
CA VAL A 99 -14.28 2.43 -7.24
C VAL A 99 -13.55 2.46 -5.88
N HIS A 100 -13.93 3.38 -4.98
CA HIS A 100 -13.35 3.45 -3.64
C HIS A 100 -13.65 2.20 -2.82
N GLU A 101 -14.89 1.70 -2.86
CA GLU A 101 -15.28 0.44 -2.20
C GLU A 101 -14.47 -0.75 -2.74
N GLY A 102 -14.29 -0.84 -4.06
CA GLY A 102 -13.46 -1.88 -4.67
C GLY A 102 -11.99 -1.80 -4.25
N THR A 103 -11.45 -0.58 -4.14
CA THR A 103 -10.08 -0.35 -3.67
C THR A 103 -9.93 -0.76 -2.20
N LEU A 104 -10.88 -0.39 -1.34
CA LEU A 104 -10.87 -0.77 0.07
C LEU A 104 -10.96 -2.30 0.24
N ALA A 105 -11.80 -2.97 -0.54
CA ALA A 105 -11.89 -4.42 -0.50
C ALA A 105 -10.56 -5.10 -0.87
N ALA A 106 -9.84 -4.58 -1.86
CA ALA A 106 -8.50 -5.08 -2.21
C ALA A 106 -7.49 -4.87 -1.07
N LEU A 107 -7.48 -3.67 -0.46
CA LEU A 107 -6.58 -3.34 0.65
C LEU A 107 -6.83 -4.23 1.88
N PHE A 108 -8.08 -4.52 2.21
CA PHE A 108 -8.40 -5.45 3.31
C PHE A 108 -7.90 -6.87 3.05
N ASN A 109 -8.00 -7.36 1.82
CA ASN A 109 -7.44 -8.66 1.47
C ASN A 109 -5.90 -8.67 1.59
N ASP A 110 -5.25 -7.59 1.16
CA ASP A 110 -3.80 -7.45 1.29
C ASP A 110 -3.36 -7.37 2.76
N GLU A 111 -4.09 -6.63 3.61
CA GLU A 111 -3.89 -6.57 5.05
C GLU A 111 -3.97 -7.98 5.68
N GLU A 112 -5.03 -8.75 5.37
CA GLU A 112 -5.18 -10.12 5.89
C GLU A 112 -4.03 -11.03 5.46
N MET A 113 -3.52 -10.87 4.23
CA MET A 113 -2.37 -11.63 3.73
C MET A 113 -1.07 -11.24 4.44
N ILE A 114 -0.89 -9.94 4.75
CA ILE A 114 0.23 -9.44 5.54
C ILE A 114 0.17 -10.01 6.96
N ASP A 115 -1.00 -10.00 7.60
CA ASP A 115 -1.19 -10.55 8.95
C ASP A 115 -0.83 -12.04 9.01
N LYS A 116 -1.33 -12.84 8.06
CA LYS A 116 -0.97 -14.27 7.95
C LYS A 116 0.55 -14.46 7.82
N ARG A 117 1.21 -13.60 7.04
CA ARG A 117 2.67 -13.65 6.88
C ARG A 117 3.40 -13.23 8.15
N ALA A 118 2.91 -12.22 8.86
CA ALA A 118 3.48 -11.76 10.12
C ALA A 118 3.46 -12.88 11.16
N VAL A 119 2.30 -13.54 11.35
CA VAL A 119 2.16 -14.68 12.26
C VAL A 119 3.13 -15.81 11.90
N LYS A 120 3.28 -16.13 10.61
CA LYS A 120 4.24 -17.16 10.17
C LYS A 120 5.68 -16.81 10.55
N LEU A 121 6.08 -15.55 10.31
CA LEU A 121 7.43 -15.07 10.63
C LEU A 121 7.68 -15.04 12.14
N GLU A 122 6.69 -14.68 12.95
CA GLU A 122 6.80 -14.72 14.41
C GLU A 122 7.07 -16.14 14.92
N VAL A 123 6.37 -17.15 14.38
CA VAL A 123 6.61 -18.56 14.72
C VAL A 123 8.03 -18.99 14.34
N GLU A 124 8.50 -18.61 13.15
CA GLU A 124 9.85 -18.92 12.69
C GLU A 124 10.92 -18.27 13.59
N ILE A 125 10.73 -17.00 13.97
CA ILE A 125 11.60 -16.29 14.91
C ILE A 125 11.66 -17.01 16.26
N GLN A 126 10.52 -17.45 16.80
CA GLN A 126 10.48 -18.18 18.07
C GLN A 126 11.24 -19.50 17.99
N SER A 127 11.08 -20.25 16.89
CA SER A 127 11.82 -21.50 16.66
C SER A 127 13.33 -21.26 16.62
N LEU A 128 13.78 -20.25 15.87
CA LEU A 128 15.20 -19.91 15.76
C LEU A 128 15.79 -19.43 17.08
N GLN A 129 15.02 -18.72 17.90
CA GLN A 129 15.44 -18.31 19.25
C GLN A 129 15.66 -19.50 20.17
N GLU A 130 14.79 -20.51 20.10
CA GLU A 130 14.93 -21.74 20.87
C GLU A 130 16.14 -22.57 20.41
N GLU A 131 16.34 -22.73 19.11
CA GLU A 131 17.51 -23.39 18.55
C GLU A 131 18.82 -22.71 19.00
N LYS A 132 18.86 -21.37 18.96
CA LYS A 132 19.98 -20.59 19.48
C LYS A 132 20.23 -20.86 20.97
N ARG A 133 19.17 -20.96 21.78
CA ARG A 133 19.29 -21.22 23.22
C ARG A 133 19.89 -22.60 23.49
N LEU A 134 19.43 -23.63 22.78
CA LEU A 134 19.95 -24.99 22.90
C LEU A 134 21.43 -25.04 22.49
N LEU A 135 21.78 -24.45 21.34
CA LEU A 135 23.16 -24.41 20.87
C LEU A 135 24.09 -23.69 21.85
N GLN A 136 23.63 -22.61 22.48
CA GLN A 136 24.40 -21.91 23.51
C GLN A 136 24.68 -22.78 24.73
N GLU A 137 23.75 -23.66 25.11
CA GLU A 137 23.94 -24.58 26.22
C GLU A 137 24.95 -25.67 25.87
N ASP A 138 24.85 -26.26 24.67
CA ASP A 138 25.83 -27.24 24.17
C ASP A 138 27.24 -26.66 24.14
N ILE A 139 27.40 -25.43 23.61
CA ILE A 139 28.69 -24.73 23.60
C ILE A 139 29.23 -24.53 25.01
N LYS A 140 28.40 -24.14 25.99
CA LYS A 140 28.84 -23.99 27.38
C LYS A 140 29.33 -25.30 27.98
N GLN A 141 28.62 -26.40 27.73
CA GLN A 141 28.99 -27.73 28.19
C GLN A 141 30.33 -28.17 27.60
N ASP A 142 30.53 -27.95 26.30
CA ASP A 142 31.77 -28.32 25.62
C ASP A 142 32.96 -27.45 26.06
N ILE A 143 32.74 -26.15 26.31
CA ILE A 143 33.74 -25.28 26.94
C ILE A 143 34.10 -25.83 28.33
N ALA A 144 33.13 -26.24 29.15
CA ALA A 144 33.39 -26.79 30.48
C ALA A 144 34.24 -28.08 30.40
N LYS A 145 33.88 -29.02 29.53
CA LYS A 145 34.67 -30.25 29.28
C LYS A 145 36.09 -29.93 28.80
N LEU A 146 36.25 -28.94 27.92
CA LEU A 146 37.55 -28.51 27.43
C LEU A 146 38.41 -27.92 28.57
N LEU A 147 37.82 -27.10 29.43
CA LEU A 147 38.50 -26.51 30.58
C LEU A 147 38.95 -27.58 31.59
N GLU A 148 38.13 -28.60 31.82
CA GLU A 148 38.48 -29.76 32.65
C GLU A 148 39.71 -30.50 32.08
N LYS A 149 39.68 -30.86 30.80
CA LYS A 149 40.84 -31.49 30.12
C LYS A 149 42.10 -30.64 30.18
N ARG A 150 41.97 -29.30 30.09
CA ARG A 150 43.12 -28.38 30.23
C ARG A 150 43.69 -28.41 31.65
N ARG A 151 42.86 -28.53 32.69
CA ARG A 151 43.34 -28.68 34.08
C ARG A 151 44.09 -30.00 34.26
N ASP A 152 43.55 -31.10 33.75
CA ASP A 152 44.21 -32.41 33.82
C ASP A 152 45.56 -32.41 33.12
N MET A 153 45.65 -31.79 31.94
CA MET A 153 46.91 -31.64 31.21
C MET A 153 47.95 -30.89 32.03
N LEU A 154 47.57 -29.79 32.71
CA LEU A 154 48.47 -29.02 33.56
C LEU A 154 49.01 -29.88 34.72
N TYR A 155 48.12 -30.62 35.40
CA TYR A 155 48.50 -31.55 36.47
C TYR A 155 49.48 -32.63 35.98
N LEU A 156 49.19 -33.26 34.83
CA LEU A 156 50.07 -34.27 34.24
C LEU A 156 51.43 -33.69 33.83
N LYS A 157 51.46 -32.46 33.31
CA LYS A 157 52.70 -31.77 32.94
C LYS A 157 53.57 -31.51 34.16
N GLU A 158 52.98 -31.08 35.27
CA GLU A 158 53.69 -30.91 36.54
C GLU A 158 54.27 -32.24 37.05
N LYS A 159 53.46 -33.31 37.06
CA LYS A 159 53.92 -34.65 37.46
C LYS A 159 55.04 -35.17 36.56
N LYS A 160 54.95 -34.95 35.24
CA LYS A 160 56.00 -35.30 34.29
C LYS A 160 57.31 -34.58 34.61
N ASN A 161 57.26 -33.28 34.91
CA ASN A 161 58.45 -32.51 35.25
C ASN A 161 59.12 -33.04 36.54
N LYS A 162 58.34 -33.28 37.60
CA LYS A 162 58.85 -33.88 38.86
C LYS A 162 59.49 -35.26 38.65
N LEU A 163 58.83 -36.13 37.85
CA LEU A 163 59.39 -37.43 37.49
C LEU A 163 60.69 -37.30 36.68
N GLY A 164 60.77 -36.32 35.78
CA GLY A 164 61.97 -36.01 35.03
C GLY A 164 63.15 -35.58 35.91
N GLU A 165 62.90 -34.74 36.91
CA GLU A 165 63.90 -34.32 37.90
C GLU A 165 64.43 -35.52 38.70
N MET A 166 63.53 -36.32 39.30
CA MET A 166 63.91 -37.52 40.05
C MET A 166 64.68 -38.54 39.20
N LEU A 167 64.31 -38.73 37.93
CA LEU A 167 65.04 -39.62 37.02
C LEU A 167 66.46 -39.09 36.71
N SER A 168 66.63 -37.76 36.62
CA SER A 168 67.96 -37.16 36.44
C SER A 168 68.85 -37.45 37.64
N GLU A 169 68.34 -37.26 38.86
CA GLU A 169 69.05 -37.57 40.10
C GLU A 169 69.48 -39.04 40.17
N ILE A 170 68.55 -39.98 39.95
CA ILE A 170 68.85 -41.42 39.92
C ILE A 170 69.87 -41.76 38.84
N THR A 171 69.81 -41.10 37.69
CA THR A 171 70.77 -41.31 36.59
C THR A 171 72.18 -40.91 37.01
N ASP A 172 72.32 -39.81 37.74
CA ASP A 172 73.60 -39.36 38.27
C ASP A 172 74.12 -40.28 39.39
N ASP A 173 73.26 -40.71 40.31
CA ASP A 173 73.58 -41.73 41.31
C ASP A 173 74.05 -43.04 40.67
N LEU A 174 73.38 -43.49 39.62
CA LEU A 174 73.77 -44.69 38.87
C LEU A 174 75.15 -44.53 38.20
N LYS A 175 75.57 -43.33 37.81
CA LYS A 175 76.94 -43.08 37.32
C LYS A 175 77.94 -43.22 38.47
N LEU A 176 77.63 -42.68 39.64
CA LEU A 176 78.46 -42.81 40.84
C LEU A 176 78.59 -44.28 41.27
N VAL A 177 77.50 -45.04 41.34
CA VAL A 177 77.53 -46.48 41.66
C VAL A 177 78.38 -47.25 40.65
N ARG A 178 78.22 -46.96 39.34
CA ARG A 178 79.06 -47.58 38.30
C ARG A 178 80.54 -47.27 38.49
N HIS A 179 80.89 -46.03 38.85
CA HIS A 179 82.25 -45.63 39.17
C HIS A 179 82.79 -46.37 40.41
N CYS A 180 82.05 -46.39 41.51
CA CYS A 180 82.41 -47.12 42.73
C CYS A 180 82.61 -48.62 42.47
N LYS A 181 81.69 -49.26 41.73
CA LYS A 181 81.78 -50.68 41.37
C LYS A 181 83.06 -50.97 40.58
N ARG A 182 83.43 -50.10 39.64
CA ARG A 182 84.68 -50.22 38.87
C ARG A 182 85.90 -50.13 39.79
N SER A 183 85.96 -49.13 40.67
CA SER A 183 87.07 -48.96 41.63
C SER A 183 87.23 -50.15 42.58
N ILE A 184 86.13 -50.70 43.10
CA ILE A 184 86.16 -51.92 43.92
C ILE A 184 86.68 -53.10 43.10
N GLY A 185 86.20 -53.27 41.86
CA GLY A 185 86.67 -54.31 40.94
C GLY A 185 88.18 -54.23 40.68
N GLU A 186 88.71 -53.02 40.46
CA GLU A 186 90.15 -52.78 40.28
C GLU A 186 90.95 -53.14 41.55
N LYS A 187 90.48 -52.68 42.73
CA LYS A 187 91.12 -53.02 44.02
C LYS A 187 91.10 -54.53 44.30
N TRP A 188 89.98 -55.20 44.04
CA TRP A 188 89.85 -56.65 44.23
C TRP A 188 90.76 -57.41 43.24
N ALA A 189 90.79 -57.02 41.96
CA ALA A 189 91.71 -57.62 40.99
C ALA A 189 93.19 -57.47 41.42
N GLY A 190 93.57 -56.30 41.95
CA GLY A 190 94.90 -56.07 42.54
C GLY A 190 95.21 -56.99 43.72
N LEU A 191 94.27 -57.15 44.67
CA LEU A 191 94.42 -58.09 45.79
C LEU A 191 94.54 -59.54 45.33
N LYS A 192 93.77 -59.93 44.31
CA LYS A 192 93.82 -61.29 43.75
C LYS A 192 95.16 -61.60 43.10
N MET A 193 95.73 -60.64 42.35
CA MET A 193 97.09 -60.75 41.77
C MET A 193 98.18 -60.87 42.84
N LEU A 194 98.04 -60.13 43.95
CA LEU A 194 98.95 -60.23 45.10
C LEU A 194 98.86 -61.60 45.78
N LEU A 195 97.64 -62.12 45.99
CA LEU A 195 97.43 -63.48 46.52
C LEU A 195 98.05 -64.55 45.62
N SER A 196 97.81 -64.49 44.31
CA SER A 196 98.42 -65.42 43.35
C SER A 196 99.95 -65.30 43.28
N SER A 197 100.52 -64.13 43.58
CA SER A 197 101.98 -63.93 43.68
C SER A 197 102.54 -64.47 45.00
N CYS A 198 101.79 -64.41 46.10
CA CYS A 198 102.14 -65.05 47.37
C CYS A 198 102.07 -66.58 47.27
N ASP A 199 101.08 -67.13 46.57
CA ASP A 199 100.96 -68.57 46.33
C ASP A 199 102.09 -69.11 45.43
N ALA A 200 102.62 -68.29 44.51
CA ALA A 200 103.78 -68.61 43.67
C ALA A 200 105.13 -68.54 44.42
N LEU A 201 105.17 -67.97 45.63
CA LEU A 201 106.35 -67.89 46.50
C LEU A 201 106.35 -68.97 47.60
N LEU A 202 105.32 -69.82 47.66
CA LEU A 202 105.16 -70.92 48.62
C LEU A 202 105.38 -72.32 48.02
N PHE A 203 105.98 -72.40 46.82
CA PHE A 203 106.49 -73.64 46.21
C PHE A 203 107.99 -73.55 45.95
#